data_AF-A0A519ZAF9-F1
#
_entry.id   AF-A0A519ZAF9-F1
#
_cell.length_a   1.000
_cell.length_b   1.000
_cell.length_c   1.000
_cell.angle_alpha   90.00
_cell.angle_beta   90.00
_cell.angle_gamma   90.00
#
_symmetry.space_group_name_H-M   'P 1'
#
loop_
_entity.id
_entity.type
_entity.pdbx_description
1 polymer ?
#
loop_
_entity_poly.entity_id
_entity_poly.type
_entity_poly.pdbx_seq_one_letter_code
_entity_poly.pdbx_strand_id
1 'polypeptide(L)'
;MRFNLLILCLFLFTSPVLAQVEVITQELLETIADDLPEDFDFIEFTGKLEDLRKHPINLNKATILELKAFMLLSPLQISNLMAHIEINGKLADLTELQAINSFDLVTYTRILPFVTLTENQLNSTTFKSGIKLAEHELMIRYSQTIEKQKGYNQLGGNSYLGSPGRAALRYAFRIPGTGAIALTIDKDAGETYFGANKRSLDFISGNINISRTGKQGKIVIGDYGLQFGQGLSLWSGFSFGKGADVTSVAKKDIGLRPYSSTNEYSYLKG
;
A
#
# COMPACT_ATOMS: atom_id res chain seq x y z
N MET A 1 33.52 26.50 2.72
CA MET A 1 33.60 26.11 1.29
C MET A 1 33.22 24.66 0.98
N ARG A 2 33.34 23.69 1.90
CA ARG A 2 32.96 22.27 1.64
C ARG A 2 31.44 21.98 1.65
N PHE A 3 30.62 22.82 2.28
CA PHE A 3 29.17 22.65 2.37
C PHE A 3 28.43 23.09 1.09
N ASN A 4 28.93 24.11 0.40
CA ASN A 4 28.32 24.63 -0.84
C ASN A 4 28.44 23.65 -2.02
N LEU A 5 29.45 22.77 -2.02
CA LEU A 5 29.61 21.77 -3.08
C LEU A 5 28.57 20.63 -2.96
N LEU A 6 28.10 20.36 -1.74
CA LEU A 6 27.14 19.29 -1.46
C LEU A 6 25.70 19.72 -1.82
N ILE A 7 25.38 21.00 -1.64
CA ILE A 7 24.12 21.61 -2.08
C ILE A 7 24.08 21.72 -3.61
N LEU A 8 25.22 21.95 -4.28
CA LEU A 8 25.30 22.02 -5.74
C LEU A 8 25.13 20.64 -6.41
N CYS A 9 25.60 19.55 -5.79
CA CYS A 9 25.37 18.20 -6.28
C CYS A 9 23.91 17.73 -6.14
N LEU A 10 23.15 18.24 -5.15
CA LEU A 10 21.74 17.90 -4.98
C LEU A 10 20.84 18.48 -6.08
N PHE A 11 21.27 19.59 -6.71
CA PHE A 11 20.54 20.26 -7.78
C PHE A 11 20.77 19.68 -9.18
N LEU A 12 21.72 18.76 -9.35
CA LEU A 12 22.04 18.15 -10.66
C LEU A 12 21.25 16.88 -10.98
N PHE A 13 20.35 16.44 -10.09
CA PHE A 13 19.43 15.32 -10.29
C PHE A 13 17.97 15.76 -10.40
N THR A 14 17.70 16.85 -11.12
CA THR A 14 16.32 17.25 -11.45
C THR A 14 15.79 16.39 -12.61
N SER A 15 15.51 15.13 -12.34
CA SER A 15 14.50 14.39 -13.12
C SER A 15 13.13 15.04 -12.82
N PRO A 16 12.21 15.14 -13.79
CA PRO A 16 10.84 15.55 -13.49
C PRO A 16 10.21 14.49 -12.58
N VAL A 17 10.20 14.75 -11.28
CA VAL A 17 9.41 14.00 -10.32
C VAL A 17 7.98 14.48 -10.48
N LEU A 18 7.19 13.75 -11.25
CA LEU A 18 5.74 13.88 -11.26
C LEU A 18 5.21 13.31 -9.94
N ALA A 19 5.30 14.11 -8.87
CA ALA A 19 4.60 13.86 -7.62
C ALA A 19 3.19 14.44 -7.77
N GLN A 20 2.29 13.68 -8.39
CA GLN A 20 0.88 14.03 -8.47
C GLN A 20 0.07 12.86 -7.93
N VAL A 21 -0.65 13.09 -6.83
CA VAL A 21 -1.77 12.24 -6.43
C VAL A 21 -2.85 12.48 -7.47
N GLU A 22 -3.13 11.48 -8.29
CA GLU A 22 -4.03 11.59 -9.43
C GLU A 22 -5.49 11.74 -8.93
N VAL A 23 -6.26 12.65 -9.54
CA VAL A 23 -7.62 13.09 -9.11
C VAL A 23 -8.55 11.92 -8.76
N ILE A 24 -8.44 10.81 -9.49
CA ILE A 24 -9.25 9.59 -9.30
C ILE A 24 -9.04 8.96 -7.92
N THR A 25 -7.81 8.96 -7.41
CA THR A 25 -7.52 8.42 -6.06
C THR A 25 -8.09 9.32 -4.96
N GLN A 26 -8.18 10.62 -5.23
CA GLN A 26 -8.71 11.61 -4.28
C GLN A 26 -10.24 11.55 -4.21
N GLU A 27 -10.94 11.44 -5.35
CA GLU A 27 -12.39 11.25 -5.39
C GLU A 27 -12.81 9.94 -4.70
N LEU A 28 -12.04 8.86 -4.92
CA LEU A 28 -12.27 7.60 -4.21
C LEU A 28 -12.10 7.75 -2.71
N LEU A 29 -11.04 8.46 -2.28
CA LEU A 29 -10.77 8.76 -0.88
C LEU A 29 -11.91 9.55 -0.23
N GLU A 30 -12.38 10.63 -0.87
CA GLU A 30 -13.49 11.43 -0.36
C GLU A 30 -14.77 10.61 -0.20
N THR A 31 -15.03 9.67 -1.13
CA THR A 31 -16.22 8.82 -1.08
C THR A 31 -16.18 7.80 0.07
N ILE A 32 -14.99 7.35 0.48
CA ILE A 32 -14.85 6.34 1.54
C ILE A 32 -14.43 6.95 2.88
N ALA A 33 -13.99 8.22 2.92
CA ALA A 33 -13.38 8.85 4.08
C ALA A 33 -14.24 8.81 5.34
N ASP A 34 -15.56 9.01 5.19
CA ASP A 34 -16.52 9.00 6.30
C ASP A 34 -16.63 7.63 6.98
N ASP A 35 -16.27 6.55 6.27
CA ASP A 35 -16.38 5.16 6.74
C ASP A 35 -15.04 4.60 7.27
N LEU A 36 -13.98 5.42 7.28
CA LEU A 36 -12.65 5.02 7.73
C LEU A 36 -12.45 5.26 9.23
N PRO A 37 -11.75 4.36 9.93
CA PRO A 37 -11.36 4.59 11.33
C PRO A 37 -10.36 5.75 11.45
N GLU A 38 -10.32 6.41 12.62
CA GLU A 38 -9.45 7.58 12.86
C GLU A 38 -7.95 7.28 12.68
N ASP A 39 -7.53 6.03 12.89
CA ASP A 39 -6.16 5.55 12.74
C ASP A 39 -5.88 4.89 11.36
N PHE A 40 -6.73 5.15 10.36
CA PHE A 40 -6.56 4.59 9.03
C PHE A 40 -5.26 5.04 8.38
N ASP A 41 -4.46 4.07 7.94
CA ASP A 41 -3.21 4.35 7.23
C ASP A 41 -3.45 4.69 5.75
N PHE A 42 -3.72 5.97 5.51
CA PHE A 42 -3.89 6.54 4.17
C PHE A 42 -2.67 6.34 3.25
N ILE A 43 -1.46 6.27 3.80
CA ILE A 43 -0.23 6.10 3.00
C ILE A 43 -0.19 4.70 2.42
N GLU A 44 -0.42 3.71 3.27
CA GLU A 44 -0.45 2.33 2.83
C GLU A 44 -1.62 2.10 1.85
N PHE A 45 -2.76 2.77 2.06
CA PHE A 45 -3.92 2.61 1.19
C PHE A 45 -3.71 3.23 -0.19
N THR A 46 -3.29 4.50 -0.24
CA THR A 46 -2.97 5.17 -1.51
C THR A 46 -1.84 4.48 -2.27
N GLY A 47 -0.81 4.01 -1.57
CA GLY A 47 0.26 3.21 -2.18
C GLY A 47 -0.26 1.94 -2.85
N LYS A 48 -1.23 1.24 -2.23
CA LYS A 48 -1.86 0.06 -2.85
C LYS A 48 -2.73 0.40 -4.06
N LEU A 49 -3.46 1.51 -4.01
CA LEU A 49 -4.25 1.93 -5.17
C LEU A 49 -3.36 2.26 -6.35
N GLU A 50 -2.25 2.96 -6.10
CA GLU A 50 -1.26 3.28 -7.12
C GLU A 50 -0.61 2.00 -7.69
N ASP A 51 -0.33 1.02 -6.83
CA ASP A 51 0.13 -0.30 -7.26
C ASP A 51 -0.87 -1.01 -8.18
N LEU A 52 -2.16 -1.01 -7.81
CA LEU A 52 -3.22 -1.63 -8.60
C LEU A 52 -3.44 -0.90 -9.94
N ARG A 53 -3.21 0.41 -9.97
CA ARG A 53 -3.31 1.22 -11.19
C ARG A 53 -2.18 0.91 -12.17
N LYS A 54 -0.95 0.80 -11.66
CA LYS A 54 0.22 0.40 -12.46
C LYS A 54 0.13 -1.06 -12.92
N HIS A 55 -0.47 -1.91 -12.08
CA HIS A 55 -0.58 -3.35 -12.30
C HIS A 55 -2.04 -3.82 -12.22
N PRO A 56 -2.89 -3.47 -13.20
CA PRO A 56 -4.31 -3.78 -13.17
C PRO A 56 -4.57 -5.28 -13.16
N ILE A 57 -5.63 -5.68 -12.47
CA ILE A 57 -6.01 -7.08 -12.32
C ILE A 57 -6.74 -7.57 -13.57
N ASN A 58 -6.28 -8.70 -14.12
CA ASN A 58 -6.97 -9.35 -15.23
C ASN A 58 -8.18 -10.15 -14.72
N LEU A 59 -9.40 -9.67 -14.94
CA LEU A 59 -10.61 -10.31 -14.39
C LEU A 59 -10.88 -11.71 -14.96
N ASN A 60 -10.45 -12.00 -16.18
CA ASN A 60 -10.62 -13.30 -16.83
C ASN A 60 -9.63 -14.37 -16.36
N LYS A 61 -8.58 -13.98 -15.62
CA LYS A 61 -7.53 -14.89 -15.13
C LYS A 61 -7.33 -14.85 -13.61
N ALA A 62 -7.82 -13.80 -12.95
CA ALA A 62 -7.61 -13.60 -11.54
C ALA A 62 -8.18 -14.75 -10.73
N THR A 63 -7.40 -15.22 -9.78
CA THR A 63 -7.84 -16.17 -8.77
C THR A 63 -8.72 -15.49 -7.73
N ILE A 64 -9.53 -16.27 -7.01
CA ILE A 64 -10.33 -15.77 -5.88
C ILE A 64 -9.45 -15.04 -4.85
N LEU A 65 -8.21 -15.51 -4.63
CA LEU A 65 -7.27 -14.87 -3.70
C LEU A 65 -6.82 -13.50 -4.20
N GLU A 66 -6.53 -13.36 -5.50
CA GLU A 66 -6.17 -12.07 -6.11
C GLU A 66 -7.35 -11.09 -6.07
N LEU A 67 -8.56 -11.55 -6.38
CA LEU A 67 -9.78 -10.73 -6.28
C LEU A 67 -10.11 -10.34 -4.83
N LYS A 68 -9.78 -11.19 -3.86
CA LYS A 68 -9.87 -10.82 -2.43
C LYS A 68 -8.87 -9.73 -2.09
N ALA A 69 -7.62 -9.87 -2.54
CA ALA A 69 -6.55 -8.90 -2.33
C ALA A 69 -6.81 -7.55 -3.03
N PHE A 70 -7.63 -7.51 -4.08
CA PHE A 70 -8.03 -6.30 -4.79
C PHE A 70 -8.71 -5.24 -3.90
N MET A 71 -9.25 -5.65 -2.74
CA MET A 71 -9.90 -4.82 -1.70
C MET A 71 -11.11 -3.96 -2.11
N LEU A 72 -11.28 -3.61 -3.39
CA LEU A 72 -12.37 -2.75 -3.89
C LEU A 72 -13.68 -3.49 -4.20
N LEU A 73 -13.64 -4.82 -4.33
CA LEU A 73 -14.85 -5.64 -4.52
C LEU A 73 -15.37 -6.19 -3.18
N SER A 74 -16.65 -6.42 -3.03
CA SER A 74 -17.20 -7.18 -1.90
C SER A 74 -17.10 -8.69 -2.13
N PRO A 75 -17.19 -9.54 -1.08
CA PRO A 75 -17.25 -10.99 -1.27
C PRO A 75 -18.40 -11.45 -2.17
N LEU A 76 -19.54 -10.76 -2.11
CA LEU A 76 -20.69 -11.03 -2.98
C LEU A 76 -20.36 -10.70 -4.44
N GLN A 77 -19.75 -9.54 -4.71
CA GLN A 77 -19.33 -9.14 -6.05
C GLN A 77 -18.31 -10.12 -6.65
N ILE A 78 -17.35 -10.60 -5.84
CA ILE A 78 -16.40 -11.64 -6.27
C ILE A 78 -17.14 -12.92 -6.64
N SER A 79 -18.08 -13.37 -5.80
CA SER A 79 -18.86 -14.58 -6.07
C SER A 79 -19.67 -14.47 -7.36
N ASN A 80 -20.35 -13.34 -7.57
CA ASN A 80 -21.18 -13.12 -8.75
C ASN A 80 -20.33 -12.99 -10.03
N LEU A 81 -19.16 -12.34 -9.95
CA LEU A 81 -18.21 -12.28 -11.06
C LEU A 81 -17.72 -13.67 -11.47
N MET A 82 -17.31 -14.49 -10.49
CA MET A 82 -16.82 -15.85 -10.75
C MET A 82 -17.94 -16.73 -11.35
N ALA A 83 -19.16 -16.65 -10.80
CA ALA A 83 -20.31 -17.38 -11.32
C ALA A 83 -20.68 -16.96 -12.75
N HIS A 84 -20.63 -15.66 -13.04
CA HIS A 84 -20.86 -15.14 -14.39
C HIS A 84 -19.84 -15.70 -15.39
N ILE A 85 -18.56 -15.71 -15.03
CA ILE A 85 -17.49 -16.26 -15.88
C ILE A 85 -17.63 -17.77 -16.06
N GLU A 86 -18.05 -18.49 -15.02
CA GLU A 86 -18.26 -19.94 -15.08
C GLU A 86 -19.43 -20.32 -15.99
N ILE A 87 -20.53 -19.55 -15.96
CA ILE A 87 -21.74 -19.84 -16.74
C ILE A 87 -21.62 -19.34 -18.19
N ASN A 88 -21.13 -18.12 -18.39
CA ASN A 88 -21.14 -17.43 -19.69
C ASN A 88 -19.80 -17.47 -20.42
N GLY A 89 -18.74 -17.89 -19.74
CA GLY A 89 -17.37 -17.84 -20.26
C GLY A 89 -16.65 -16.53 -19.95
N LYS A 90 -15.52 -16.29 -20.59
CA LYS A 90 -14.68 -15.11 -20.35
C LYS A 90 -15.42 -13.82 -20.74
N LEU A 91 -15.23 -12.77 -19.92
CA LEU A 91 -15.73 -11.44 -20.22
C LEU A 91 -15.17 -10.95 -21.55
N ALA A 92 -16.06 -10.47 -22.42
CA ALA A 92 -15.70 -9.95 -23.73
C ALA A 92 -15.30 -8.46 -23.66
N ASP A 93 -15.98 -7.70 -22.79
CA ASP A 93 -15.71 -6.29 -22.54
C ASP A 93 -15.94 -5.94 -21.07
N LEU A 94 -15.27 -4.90 -20.57
CA LEU A 94 -15.41 -4.47 -19.17
C LEU A 94 -16.81 -3.96 -18.85
N THR A 95 -17.54 -3.45 -19.85
CA THR A 95 -18.94 -3.00 -19.65
C THR A 95 -19.89 -4.14 -19.24
N GLU A 96 -19.54 -5.39 -19.54
CA GLU A 96 -20.30 -6.58 -19.14
C GLU A 96 -20.43 -6.72 -17.62
N LEU A 97 -19.51 -6.10 -16.85
CA LEU A 97 -19.61 -6.04 -15.40
C LEU A 97 -20.93 -5.42 -14.93
N GLN A 98 -21.51 -4.47 -15.68
CA GLN A 98 -22.79 -3.85 -15.34
C GLN A 98 -23.98 -4.81 -15.49
N ALA A 99 -23.82 -5.93 -16.21
CA ALA A 99 -24.86 -6.96 -16.32
C ALA A 99 -24.80 -7.97 -15.15
N ILE A 100 -23.74 -7.93 -14.34
CA ILE A 100 -23.55 -8.82 -13.20
C ILE A 100 -24.29 -8.23 -12.00
N ASN A 101 -25.17 -9.04 -11.39
CA ASN A 101 -25.84 -8.66 -10.15
C ASN A 101 -24.83 -8.18 -9.11
N SER A 102 -25.13 -7.11 -8.36
CA SER A 102 -24.27 -6.41 -7.39
C SER A 102 -23.18 -5.47 -7.93
N PHE A 103 -23.10 -5.27 -9.25
CA PHE A 103 -22.29 -4.22 -9.86
C PHE A 103 -23.19 -3.06 -10.31
N ASP A 104 -23.22 -2.00 -9.53
CA ASP A 104 -23.87 -0.74 -9.92
C ASP A 104 -22.90 0.17 -10.69
N LEU A 105 -23.42 1.28 -11.22
CA LEU A 105 -22.62 2.23 -11.99
C LEU A 105 -21.47 2.81 -11.16
N VAL A 106 -21.69 3.02 -9.85
CA VAL A 106 -20.68 3.55 -8.92
C VAL A 106 -19.56 2.54 -8.69
N THR A 107 -19.88 1.26 -8.48
CA THR A 107 -18.89 0.19 -8.37
C THR A 107 -18.11 0.07 -9.68
N TYR A 108 -18.80 0.07 -10.82
CA TYR A 108 -18.18 -0.04 -12.13
C TYR A 108 -17.14 1.05 -12.38
N THR A 109 -17.50 2.33 -12.17
CA THR A 109 -16.57 3.45 -12.37
C THR A 109 -15.40 3.41 -11.38
N ARG A 110 -15.66 2.97 -10.14
CA ARG A 110 -14.63 2.82 -9.10
C ARG A 110 -13.56 1.79 -9.44
N ILE A 111 -13.94 0.65 -10.01
CA ILE A 111 -13.00 -0.46 -10.27
C ILE A 111 -12.30 -0.33 -11.62
N LEU A 112 -12.91 0.38 -12.59
CA LEU A 112 -12.45 0.47 -13.97
C LEU A 112 -10.96 0.86 -14.12
N PRO A 113 -10.39 1.81 -13.34
CA PRO A 113 -8.98 2.19 -13.45
C PRO A 113 -7.99 1.09 -13.04
N PHE A 114 -8.47 0.04 -12.37
CA PHE A 114 -7.62 -0.96 -11.70
C PHE A 114 -7.81 -2.37 -12.25
N VAL A 115 -8.59 -2.54 -13.32
CA VAL A 115 -8.92 -3.83 -13.92
C VAL A 115 -8.65 -3.84 -15.42
N THR A 116 -8.37 -5.01 -15.97
CA THR A 116 -8.14 -5.20 -17.40
C THR A 116 -8.67 -6.57 -17.85
N LEU A 117 -8.87 -6.74 -19.16
CA LEU A 117 -9.13 -8.04 -19.79
C LEU A 117 -7.91 -8.55 -20.58
N THR A 118 -6.99 -7.66 -20.95
CA THR A 118 -5.78 -8.01 -21.71
C THR A 118 -4.70 -8.64 -20.82
N GLU A 119 -3.88 -9.49 -21.43
CA GLU A 119 -2.73 -10.06 -20.73
C GLU A 119 -1.73 -8.97 -20.38
N ASN A 120 -1.53 -8.72 -19.08
CA ASN A 120 -0.31 -8.09 -18.63
C ASN A 120 0.84 -9.09 -18.85
N GLN A 121 1.76 -8.74 -19.76
CA GLN A 121 2.95 -9.54 -20.10
C GLN A 121 3.89 -9.79 -18.89
N LEU A 122 3.61 -9.17 -17.75
CA LEU A 122 4.38 -9.24 -16.51
C LEU A 122 4.22 -10.57 -15.76
N ASN A 123 3.20 -11.38 -16.06
CA ASN A 123 2.91 -12.60 -15.29
C ASN A 123 3.77 -13.82 -15.67
N SER A 124 4.60 -13.74 -16.72
CA SER A 124 5.43 -14.86 -17.20
C SER A 124 6.94 -14.61 -17.15
N THR A 125 7.41 -13.59 -16.43
CA THR A 125 8.83 -13.22 -16.42
C THR A 125 9.64 -14.14 -15.49
N THR A 126 10.60 -14.87 -16.07
CA THR A 126 11.64 -15.59 -15.33
C THR A 126 12.45 -14.61 -14.46
N PHE A 127 12.94 -15.01 -13.28
CA PHE A 127 13.70 -14.16 -12.34
C PHE A 127 14.76 -13.26 -13.00
N LYS A 128 15.52 -13.81 -13.97
CA LYS A 128 16.55 -13.07 -14.73
C LYS A 128 15.97 -11.98 -15.64
N SER A 129 14.82 -12.21 -16.26
CA SER A 129 14.12 -11.22 -17.08
C SER A 129 13.34 -10.22 -16.21
N GLY A 130 12.85 -10.68 -15.04
CA GLY A 130 12.13 -9.86 -14.07
C GLY A 130 13.00 -8.75 -13.48
N ILE A 131 14.28 -8.99 -13.22
CA ILE A 131 15.19 -7.93 -12.72
C ILE A 131 15.31 -6.76 -13.70
N LYS A 132 15.23 -7.00 -15.02
CA LYS A 132 15.26 -5.92 -16.02
C LYS A 132 13.99 -5.07 -16.01
N LEU A 133 12.88 -5.65 -15.58
CA LEU A 133 11.58 -5.00 -15.42
C LEU A 133 11.34 -4.61 -13.96
N ALA A 134 12.39 -4.57 -13.14
CA ALA A 134 12.25 -4.23 -11.75
C ALA A 134 11.90 -2.75 -11.59
N GLU A 135 10.97 -2.50 -10.68
CA GLU A 135 10.49 -1.17 -10.37
C GLU A 135 11.11 -0.71 -9.05
N HIS A 136 11.53 0.54 -9.03
CA HIS A 136 12.07 1.20 -7.86
C HIS A 136 11.09 2.31 -7.45
N GLU A 137 10.66 2.28 -6.20
CA GLU A 137 9.82 3.31 -5.59
C GLU A 137 10.58 3.92 -4.41
N LEU A 138 10.73 5.25 -4.44
CA LEU A 138 11.33 6.02 -3.36
C LEU A 138 10.34 7.09 -2.93
N MET A 139 9.94 7.04 -1.66
CA MET A 139 9.07 8.02 -1.04
C MET A 139 9.80 8.69 0.12
N ILE A 140 9.82 10.01 0.09
CA ILE A 140 10.39 10.86 1.14
C ILE A 140 9.30 11.81 1.59
N ARG A 141 9.04 11.84 2.91
CA ARG A 141 8.08 12.75 3.51
C ARG A 141 8.73 13.51 4.64
N TYR A 142 8.49 14.82 4.68
CA TYR A 142 8.88 15.68 5.78
C TYR A 142 7.68 16.51 6.21
N SER A 143 7.40 16.55 7.51
CA SER A 143 6.36 17.43 8.06
C SER A 143 6.83 18.08 9.35
N GLN A 144 6.43 19.34 9.53
CA GLN A 144 6.76 20.09 10.73
C GLN A 144 5.64 21.08 11.03
N THR A 145 5.29 21.23 12.32
CA THR A 145 4.41 22.32 12.76
C THR A 145 5.17 23.64 12.67
N ILE A 146 4.59 24.64 12.00
CA ILE A 146 5.20 25.96 11.84
C ILE A 146 5.24 26.70 13.19
N GLU A 147 4.19 26.55 14.00
CA GLU A 147 4.16 27.09 15.36
C GLU A 147 5.16 26.38 16.27
N LYS A 148 5.89 27.16 17.07
CA LYS A 148 6.84 26.63 18.05
C LYS A 148 6.08 25.99 19.22
N GLN A 149 6.03 24.66 19.24
CA GLN A 149 5.40 23.89 20.32
C GLN A 149 6.12 24.14 21.66
N LYS A 150 5.34 24.25 22.75
CA LYS A 150 5.83 24.57 24.10
C LYS A 150 6.93 23.62 24.60
N GLY A 151 6.90 22.36 24.19
CA GLY A 151 7.89 21.33 24.56
C GLY A 151 9.32 21.57 24.03
N TYR A 152 9.51 22.50 23.09
CA TYR A 152 10.84 22.91 22.60
C TYR A 152 11.34 24.22 23.22
N ASN A 153 10.53 24.89 24.04
CA ASN A 153 10.84 26.21 24.62
C ASN A 153 11.25 26.16 26.10
N GLN A 154 11.04 25.06 26.81
CA GLN A 154 11.39 24.96 28.24
C GLN A 154 12.86 24.56 28.44
N LEU A 155 13.65 25.40 29.12
CA LEU A 155 15.03 25.12 29.54
C LEU A 155 15.09 24.23 30.80
N GLY A 156 14.25 23.20 30.87
CA GLY A 156 14.17 22.25 31.99
C GLY A 156 14.19 20.81 31.49
N GLY A 157 14.43 19.84 32.37
CA GLY A 157 14.67 18.41 32.04
C GLY A 157 13.58 17.66 31.25
N ASN A 158 12.48 18.33 30.88
CA ASN A 158 11.38 17.80 30.07
C ASN A 158 11.30 18.38 28.63
N SER A 159 12.37 19.03 28.14
CA SER A 159 12.43 19.47 26.74
C SER A 159 12.80 18.35 25.79
N TYR A 160 12.20 18.34 24.60
CA TYR A 160 12.62 17.45 23.52
C TYR A 160 14.06 17.76 23.08
N LEU A 161 14.88 16.72 22.92
CA LEU A 161 16.30 16.84 22.56
C LEU A 161 16.53 16.91 21.04
N GLY A 162 15.58 16.38 20.26
CA GLY A 162 15.66 16.29 18.80
C GLY A 162 14.92 17.39 18.04
N SER A 163 14.87 17.25 16.72
CA SER A 163 14.21 18.23 15.85
C SER A 163 12.68 18.08 15.85
N PRO A 164 11.91 19.18 15.75
CA PRO A 164 10.44 19.14 15.68
C PRO A 164 9.89 18.58 14.36
N GLY A 165 10.76 18.33 13.38
CA GLY A 165 10.37 17.75 12.10
C GLY A 165 10.21 16.24 12.19
N ARG A 166 9.09 15.74 11.68
CA ARG A 166 8.85 14.33 11.37
C ARG A 166 9.40 14.03 9.98
N ALA A 167 10.01 12.87 9.81
CA ALA A 167 10.58 12.48 8.53
C ALA A 167 10.38 10.98 8.29
N ALA A 168 9.77 10.62 7.15
CA ALA A 168 9.63 9.24 6.73
C ALA A 168 10.36 9.00 5.41
N LEU A 169 11.04 7.87 5.32
CA LEU A 169 11.70 7.37 4.12
C LEU A 169 11.18 5.96 3.86
N ARG A 170 10.64 5.72 2.67
CA ARG A 170 10.27 4.39 2.20
C ARG A 170 10.93 4.10 0.87
N TYR A 171 11.55 2.93 0.79
CA TYR A 171 12.11 2.40 -0.44
C TYR A 171 11.48 1.04 -0.72
N ALA A 172 10.97 0.84 -1.92
CA ALA A 172 10.48 -0.45 -2.38
C ALA A 172 11.14 -0.82 -3.71
N PHE A 173 11.50 -2.10 -3.81
CA PHE A 173 12.04 -2.71 -5.01
C PHE A 173 11.14 -3.88 -5.38
N ARG A 174 10.51 -3.82 -6.55
CA ARG A 174 9.52 -4.81 -6.98
C ARG A 174 9.98 -5.50 -8.26
N ILE A 175 9.88 -6.82 -8.27
CA ILE A 175 10.03 -7.63 -9.47
C ILE A 175 8.64 -8.19 -9.79
N PRO A 176 7.97 -7.70 -10.86
CA PRO A 176 6.65 -8.18 -11.25
C PRO A 176 6.59 -9.71 -11.37
N GLY A 177 5.52 -10.31 -10.83
CA GLY A 177 5.28 -11.76 -10.83
C GLY A 177 6.26 -12.61 -9.99
N THR A 178 7.19 -12.00 -9.25
CA THR A 178 8.24 -12.74 -8.51
C THR A 178 8.32 -12.37 -7.05
N GLY A 179 8.36 -11.08 -6.71
CA GLY A 179 8.61 -10.67 -5.34
C GLY A 179 8.89 -9.18 -5.17
N ALA A 180 9.04 -8.75 -3.93
CA ALA A 180 9.35 -7.37 -3.58
C ALA A 180 10.20 -7.30 -2.32
N ILE A 181 10.98 -6.23 -2.20
CA ILE A 181 11.70 -5.84 -1.00
C ILE A 181 11.18 -4.47 -0.62
N ALA A 182 10.92 -4.24 0.67
CA ALA A 182 10.54 -2.94 1.17
C ALA A 182 11.31 -2.60 2.44
N LEU A 183 11.70 -1.33 2.55
CA LEU A 183 12.34 -0.74 3.72
C LEU A 183 11.62 0.57 4.03
N THR A 184 11.23 0.74 5.28
CA THR A 184 10.58 1.93 5.82
C THR A 184 11.34 2.40 7.05
N ILE A 185 11.62 3.69 7.11
CA ILE A 185 12.22 4.37 8.24
C ILE A 185 11.29 5.53 8.56
N ASP A 186 10.83 5.64 9.80
CA ASP A 186 10.10 6.81 10.26
C ASP A 186 10.83 7.42 11.46
N LYS A 187 10.78 8.75 11.54
CA LYS A 187 11.35 9.55 12.60
C LYS A 187 10.27 10.47 13.13
N ASP A 188 10.05 10.41 14.43
CA ASP A 188 9.12 11.28 15.11
C ASP A 188 9.73 12.63 15.52
N ALA A 189 8.85 13.57 15.83
CA ALA A 189 9.25 14.89 16.29
C ALA A 189 9.87 14.77 17.69
N GLY A 190 11.04 15.37 17.88
CA GLY A 190 11.78 15.37 19.14
C GLY A 190 12.82 14.27 19.26
N GLU A 191 12.94 13.37 18.28
CA GLU A 191 13.99 12.34 18.22
C GLU A 191 15.32 12.87 17.64
N THR A 192 16.42 12.33 18.15
CA THR A 192 17.78 12.67 17.69
C THR A 192 18.27 11.68 16.64
N TYR A 193 18.77 12.16 15.49
CA TYR A 193 19.25 11.32 14.38
C TYR A 193 20.39 10.36 14.75
N PHE A 194 21.30 10.79 15.63
CA PHE A 194 22.50 10.03 16.04
C PHE A 194 23.01 10.55 17.40
N GLY A 195 22.36 10.13 18.50
CA GLY A 195 22.82 10.43 19.86
C GLY A 195 23.88 9.44 20.37
N ALA A 196 24.70 9.84 21.34
CA ALA A 196 25.69 8.97 22.00
C ALA A 196 25.06 7.79 22.79
N ASN A 197 23.74 7.82 23.02
CA ASN A 197 22.94 6.71 23.53
C ASN A 197 22.16 6.07 22.36
N LYS A 198 22.30 4.75 22.21
CA LYS A 198 21.85 3.86 21.12
C LYS A 198 20.33 3.78 20.85
N ARG A 199 19.59 4.88 20.76
CA ARG A 199 18.18 4.90 20.30
C ARG A 199 17.95 6.15 19.46
N SER A 200 18.27 6.05 18.17
CA SER A 200 18.36 7.23 17.29
C SER A 200 17.37 7.24 16.13
N LEU A 201 16.50 6.23 16.05
CA LEU A 201 15.32 6.14 15.18
C LEU A 201 14.37 5.14 15.84
N ASP A 202 13.13 5.54 16.16
CA ASP A 202 12.21 4.64 16.87
C ASP A 202 11.59 3.59 15.93
N PHE A 203 11.42 3.91 14.64
CA PHE A 203 10.80 3.00 13.68
C PHE A 203 11.66 2.68 12.46
N ILE A 204 12.07 1.41 12.36
CA ILE A 204 12.65 0.82 11.16
C ILE A 204 11.91 -0.49 10.87
N SER A 205 11.36 -0.59 9.67
CA SER A 205 10.63 -1.75 9.18
C SER A 205 11.19 -2.23 7.85
N GLY A 206 11.34 -3.53 7.68
CA GLY A 206 11.90 -4.13 6.47
C GLY A 206 11.34 -5.51 6.20
N ASN A 207 11.01 -5.79 4.93
CA ASN A 207 10.55 -7.11 4.52
C ASN A 207 11.05 -7.51 3.13
N ILE A 208 11.10 -8.83 2.93
CA ILE A 208 11.33 -9.48 1.65
C ILE A 208 10.16 -10.42 1.40
N ASN A 209 9.45 -10.20 0.30
CA ASN A 209 8.34 -11.04 -0.15
C ASN A 209 8.72 -11.75 -1.44
N ILE A 210 8.49 -13.06 -1.46
CA ILE A 210 8.60 -13.90 -2.65
C ILE A 210 7.22 -14.48 -2.92
N SER A 211 6.65 -14.10 -4.05
CA SER A 211 5.33 -14.51 -4.51
C SER A 211 5.50 -15.18 -5.86
N ARG A 212 5.37 -16.51 -5.92
CA ARG A 212 5.37 -17.24 -7.20
C ARG A 212 3.93 -17.39 -7.69
N THR A 213 3.69 -17.02 -8.93
CA THR A 213 2.40 -17.26 -9.62
C THR A 213 2.11 -18.77 -9.68
N GLY A 214 0.98 -19.23 -9.13
CA GLY A 214 0.52 -20.62 -9.21
C GLY A 214 0.23 -21.28 -7.86
N LYS A 215 0.32 -22.62 -7.78
CA LYS A 215 0.08 -23.43 -6.57
C LYS A 215 1.18 -23.31 -5.50
N GLN A 216 2.23 -22.54 -5.76
CA GLN A 216 3.38 -22.43 -4.87
C GLN A 216 3.14 -21.27 -3.89
N GLY A 217 3.33 -21.55 -2.61
CA GLY A 217 3.00 -20.63 -1.52
C GLY A 217 3.77 -19.30 -1.58
N LYS A 218 3.24 -18.32 -0.87
CA LYS A 218 3.86 -17.02 -0.62
C LYS A 218 4.79 -17.11 0.59
N ILE A 219 5.97 -16.53 0.49
CA ILE A 219 6.93 -16.44 1.59
C ILE A 219 7.22 -14.97 1.86
N VAL A 220 7.15 -14.57 3.13
CA VAL A 220 7.53 -13.24 3.60
C VAL A 220 8.52 -13.43 4.74
N ILE A 221 9.61 -12.66 4.71
CA ILE A 221 10.65 -12.64 5.73
C ILE A 221 10.82 -11.20 6.20
N GLY A 222 10.90 -10.98 7.50
CA GLY A 222 11.03 -9.66 8.13
C GLY A 222 9.70 -9.20 8.72
N ASP A 223 9.24 -8.01 8.33
CA ASP A 223 7.99 -7.45 8.84
C ASP A 223 6.80 -7.88 7.97
N TYR A 224 5.81 -8.51 8.60
CA TYR A 224 4.64 -9.07 7.93
C TYR A 224 3.36 -8.87 8.72
N GLY A 225 2.23 -9.01 8.02
CA GLY A 225 0.90 -9.00 8.59
C GLY A 225 0.17 -10.31 8.33
N LEU A 226 -0.76 -10.64 9.23
CA LEU A 226 -1.65 -11.79 9.14
C LEU A 226 -3.10 -11.32 9.17
N GLN A 227 -3.91 -11.87 8.27
CA GLN A 227 -5.34 -11.61 8.16
C GLN A 227 -6.09 -12.94 8.12
N PHE A 228 -6.54 -13.38 9.29
CA PHE A 228 -7.26 -14.65 9.48
C PHE A 228 -8.45 -14.48 10.43
N GLY A 229 -9.48 -15.29 10.19
CA GLY A 229 -10.61 -15.39 11.10
C GLY A 229 -11.52 -14.16 11.04
N GLN A 230 -11.62 -13.51 9.88
CA GLN A 230 -12.54 -12.40 9.61
C GLN A 230 -12.40 -11.20 10.57
N GLY A 231 -11.22 -11.02 11.17
CA GLY A 231 -10.98 -9.97 12.15
C GLY A 231 -11.28 -10.32 13.60
N LEU A 232 -11.66 -11.57 13.90
CA LEU A 232 -11.96 -12.04 15.25
C LEU A 232 -10.77 -12.69 15.97
N SER A 233 -9.73 -13.07 15.23
CA SER A 233 -8.55 -13.76 15.78
C SER A 233 -7.26 -12.96 15.56
N LEU A 234 -6.73 -12.97 14.33
CA LEU A 234 -5.47 -12.30 13.97
C LEU A 234 -5.71 -11.40 12.76
N TRP A 235 -5.60 -10.09 12.97
CA TRP A 235 -5.89 -9.12 11.92
C TRP A 235 -4.97 -7.90 12.01
N SER A 236 -4.14 -7.73 10.98
CA SER A 236 -3.18 -6.64 10.89
C SER A 236 -3.26 -5.93 9.52
N GLY A 237 -4.44 -5.41 9.17
CA GLY A 237 -4.65 -4.69 7.91
C GLY A 237 -5.93 -3.87 7.90
N PHE A 238 -6.17 -3.18 6.77
CA PHE A 238 -7.35 -2.33 6.61
C PHE A 238 -8.64 -3.08 6.91
N SER A 239 -9.49 -2.44 7.71
CA SER A 239 -10.86 -2.86 7.92
C SER A 239 -11.74 -1.69 7.55
N PHE A 240 -12.46 -1.78 6.44
CA PHE A 240 -13.50 -0.81 6.11
C PHE A 240 -14.68 -1.03 7.06
N GLY A 241 -15.21 0.07 7.61
CA GLY A 241 -16.30 0.04 8.58
C GLY A 241 -17.67 -0.23 7.94
N LYS A 242 -18.72 -0.01 8.73
CA LYS A 242 -20.12 -0.08 8.29
C LYS A 242 -20.48 1.18 7.49
N GLY A 243 -20.05 1.23 6.24
CA GLY A 243 -20.54 2.21 5.28
C GLY A 243 -21.94 1.91 4.77
N ALA A 244 -22.47 2.79 3.91
CA ALA A 244 -23.79 2.63 3.27
C ALA A 244 -23.90 1.33 2.44
N ASP A 245 -22.76 0.76 2.05
CA ASP A 245 -22.67 -0.54 1.40
C ASP A 245 -22.65 -1.67 2.44
N VAL A 246 -23.84 -2.21 2.73
CA VAL A 246 -24.10 -3.29 3.72
C VAL A 246 -23.30 -4.58 3.41
N THR A 247 -22.67 -4.66 2.23
CA THR A 247 -21.87 -5.81 1.79
C THR A 247 -20.44 -5.84 2.36
N SER A 248 -19.99 -4.79 3.08
CA SER A 248 -18.63 -4.68 3.65
C SER A 248 -18.42 -5.40 4.98
N VAL A 249 -19.47 -5.95 5.60
CA VAL A 249 -19.41 -6.55 6.96
C VAL A 249 -18.45 -7.75 7.05
N ALA A 250 -18.28 -8.48 5.94
CA ALA A 250 -17.38 -9.63 5.89
C ALA A 250 -15.94 -9.20 5.56
N LYS A 251 -15.05 -9.29 6.55
CA LYS A 251 -13.62 -9.07 6.33
C LYS A 251 -13.02 -10.20 5.50
N LYS A 252 -12.25 -9.84 4.47
CA LYS A 252 -11.62 -10.80 3.56
C LYS A 252 -10.29 -11.28 4.13
N ASP A 253 -10.22 -12.56 4.47
CA ASP A 253 -8.95 -13.18 4.86
C ASP A 253 -8.01 -13.28 3.64
N ILE A 254 -6.98 -12.42 3.63
CA ILE A 254 -5.88 -12.45 2.65
C ILE A 254 -4.77 -13.42 3.13
N GLY A 255 -4.73 -13.74 4.43
CA GLY A 255 -3.69 -14.56 5.03
C GLY A 255 -2.39 -13.80 5.25
N LEU A 256 -1.28 -14.30 4.70
CA LEU A 256 0.06 -13.71 4.86
C LEU A 256 0.29 -12.52 3.92
N ARG A 257 0.80 -11.42 4.47
CA ARG A 257 1.05 -10.19 3.72
C ARG A 257 2.35 -9.49 4.11
N PRO A 258 3.16 -8.97 3.17
CA PRO A 258 4.29 -8.12 3.51
C PRO A 258 3.84 -6.78 4.10
N TYR A 259 4.58 -6.30 5.10
CA TYR A 259 4.28 -5.06 5.80
C TYR A 259 5.12 -3.88 5.30
N SER A 260 4.48 -2.87 4.72
CA SER A 260 5.16 -1.74 4.07
C SER A 260 4.70 -0.37 4.58
N SER A 261 4.06 -0.35 5.75
CA SER A 261 3.45 0.85 6.35
C SER A 261 4.43 1.55 7.32
N THR A 262 4.11 2.81 7.66
CA THR A 262 4.78 3.59 8.72
C THR A 262 4.12 3.41 10.09
N ASN A 263 3.04 2.62 10.20
CA ASN A 263 2.38 2.36 11.46
C ASN A 263 3.27 1.44 12.33
N GLU A 264 3.33 1.72 13.62
CA GLU A 264 4.24 1.01 14.53
C GLU A 264 3.59 -0.19 15.24
N TYR A 265 2.25 -0.31 15.17
CA TYR A 265 1.50 -1.19 16.06
C TYR A 265 0.83 -2.38 15.37
N SER A 266 0.74 -2.38 14.04
CA SER A 266 -0.08 -3.34 13.29
C SER A 266 0.72 -4.29 12.40
N TYR A 267 1.81 -4.86 12.94
CA TYR A 267 2.63 -5.85 12.22
C TYR A 267 3.34 -6.82 13.17
N LEU A 268 3.84 -7.91 12.58
CA LEU A 268 4.61 -8.96 13.23
C LEU A 268 6.02 -8.98 12.64
N LYS A 269 7.01 -9.41 13.42
CA LYS A 269 8.39 -9.59 12.97
C LYS A 269 8.74 -11.08 12.95
N GLY A 270 9.35 -11.57 11.86
CA GLY A 270 9.86 -12.95 11.77
C GLY A 270 10.21 -13.44 10.38
#